data_AF-A0A662GQY7-F1
#
_entry.id   AF-A0A662GQY7-F1
#
_cell.length_a   1.000
_cell.length_b   1.000
_cell.length_c   1.000
_cell.angle_alpha   90.00
_cell.angle_beta   90.00
_cell.angle_gamma   90.00
#
_symmetry.space_group_name_H-M   'P 1'
#
loop_
_entity.id
_entity.type
_entity.pdbx_description
1 polymer ?
#
loop_
_entity_poly.entity_id
_entity_poly.type
_entity_poly.pdbx_seq_one_letter_code
_entity_poly.pdbx_strand_id
1 'polypeptide(L)'
;MKAEVPAWLAEKFRRYVAERYGLRRGAISRAIVDLIKRELAIAEAEPSDTADSIVGLGLLSDYLWEGEDLVEALRRRSLDVSDRRQRDP
;
A
#
# COMPACT_ATOMS: atom_id res chain seq x y z
N MET A 1 1.52 12.25 6.96
CA MET A 1 0.47 11.45 7.63
C MET A 1 1.09 10.15 8.13
N LYS A 2 0.93 9.78 9.41
CA LYS A 2 1.39 8.50 9.96
C LYS A 2 0.16 7.63 10.15
N ALA A 3 0.08 6.51 9.45
CA ALA A 3 -0.96 5.53 9.70
C ALA A 3 -0.60 4.75 10.97
N GLU A 4 -1.53 4.65 11.92
CA GLU A 4 -1.35 3.82 13.10
C GLU A 4 -1.67 2.36 12.75
N VAL A 5 -0.69 1.49 12.93
CA VAL A 5 -0.82 0.05 12.66
C VAL A 5 -0.98 -0.68 13.99
N PRO A 6 -2.01 -1.55 14.14
CA PRO A 6 -2.16 -2.36 15.34
C PRO A 6 -0.89 -3.17 15.66
N ALA A 7 -0.53 -3.24 16.94
CA ALA A 7 0.74 -3.84 17.38
C ALA A 7 0.95 -5.28 16.88
N TRP A 8 -0.12 -6.10 16.89
CA TRP A 8 -0.08 -7.49 16.40
C TRP A 8 0.25 -7.57 14.90
N LEU A 9 -0.24 -6.62 14.11
CA LEU A 9 -0.01 -6.56 12.67
C LEU A 9 1.40 -6.06 12.38
N ALA A 10 1.87 -5.07 13.13
CA ALA A 10 3.25 -4.60 13.06
C ALA A 10 4.24 -5.74 13.38
N GLU A 11 3.94 -6.58 14.37
CA GLU A 11 4.77 -7.72 14.73
C GLU A 11 4.80 -8.80 13.65
N LYS A 12 3.62 -9.16 13.12
CA LYS A 12 3.52 -10.11 12.00
C LYS A 12 4.29 -9.60 10.77
N PHE A 13 4.20 -8.30 10.49
CA PHE A 13 4.92 -7.67 9.40
C PHE A 13 6.43 -7.67 9.65
N ARG A 14 6.90 -7.30 10.86
CA ARG A 14 8.32 -7.38 11.22
C ARG A 14 8.91 -8.77 10.99
N ARG A 15 8.16 -9.82 11.36
CA ARG A 15 8.58 -11.21 11.14
C ARG A 15 8.70 -11.54 9.65
N TYR A 16 7.70 -11.18 8.86
CA TYR A 16 7.72 -11.34 7.41
C TYR A 16 8.92 -10.64 6.76
N VAL A 17 9.19 -9.39 7.17
CA VAL A 17 10.32 -8.61 6.66
C VAL A 17 11.64 -9.30 7.02
N ALA A 18 11.80 -9.75 8.26
CA ALA A 18 13.01 -10.43 8.70
C ALA A 18 13.27 -11.73 7.89
N GLU A 19 12.22 -12.51 7.62
CA GLU A 19 12.33 -13.78 6.89
C GLU A 19 12.63 -13.58 5.40
N ARG A 20 12.04 -12.55 4.76
CA ARG A 20 12.09 -12.37 3.30
C ARG A 20 13.13 -11.37 2.82
N TYR A 21 13.41 -10.34 3.63
CA TYR A 21 14.29 -9.22 3.30
C TYR A 21 15.52 -9.15 4.21
N GLY A 22 15.50 -9.85 5.35
CA GLY A 22 16.54 -9.81 6.37
C GLY A 22 16.45 -8.59 7.29
N LEU A 23 17.48 -8.40 8.12
CA LEU A 23 17.54 -7.34 9.15
C LEU A 23 18.42 -6.15 8.73
N ARG A 24 18.38 -5.79 7.44
CA ARG A 24 19.17 -4.66 6.90
C ARG A 24 18.43 -3.34 7.03
N ARG A 25 19.18 -2.25 7.17
CA ARG A 25 18.61 -0.90 7.22
C ARG A 25 17.82 -0.65 5.92
N GLY A 26 16.53 -0.28 6.05
CA GLY A 26 15.64 -0.08 4.91
C GLY A 26 14.85 -1.31 4.44
N ALA A 27 15.06 -2.50 5.03
CA ALA A 27 14.31 -3.72 4.66
C ALA A 27 12.79 -3.55 4.83
N ILE A 28 12.36 -2.87 5.90
CA ILE A 28 10.94 -2.56 6.16
C ILE A 28 10.38 -1.66 5.05
N SER A 29 11.07 -0.57 4.71
CA SER A 29 10.65 0.35 3.66
C SER A 29 10.53 -0.36 2.31
N ARG A 30 11.53 -1.19 1.95
CA ARG A 30 11.51 -1.97 0.71
C ARG A 30 10.35 -2.97 0.69
N ALA A 31 10.09 -3.67 1.78
CA ALA A 31 8.96 -4.58 1.87
C ALA A 31 7.60 -3.88 1.74
N ILE A 32 7.46 -2.67 2.28
CA ILE A 32 6.24 -1.85 2.11
C ILE A 32 6.06 -1.47 0.63
N VAL A 33 7.12 -0.99 -0.02
CA VAL A 33 7.10 -0.62 -1.44
C VAL A 33 6.70 -1.82 -2.31
N ASP A 34 7.31 -2.98 -2.09
CA ASP A 34 6.99 -4.19 -2.84
C ASP A 34 5.56 -4.67 -2.62
N LEU A 35 5.05 -4.57 -1.38
CA LEU A 35 3.68 -4.94 -1.05
C LEU A 35 2.67 -4.05 -1.79
N ILE A 36 2.93 -2.74 -1.81
CA ILE A 36 2.10 -1.75 -2.54
C ILE A 36 2.16 -2.02 -4.04
N LYS A 37 3.35 -2.23 -4.61
CA LYS A 37 3.54 -2.53 -6.03
C LYS A 37 2.75 -3.78 -6.44
N ARG A 38 2.83 -4.83 -5.63
CA ARG A 38 2.13 -6.09 -5.87
C ARG A 38 0.61 -5.92 -5.84
N GLU A 39 0.09 -5.21 -4.84
CA GLU A 39 -1.36 -5.03 -4.68
C GLU A 39 -1.96 -4.16 -5.80
N LEU A 40 -1.19 -3.19 -6.29
CA LEU A 40 -1.61 -2.29 -7.36
C LEU A 40 -1.34 -2.84 -8.77
N ALA A 41 -0.88 -4.09 -8.88
CA ALA A 41 -0.49 -4.73 -10.14
C ALA A 41 0.47 -3.86 -11.00
N ILE A 42 1.33 -3.07 -10.34
CA ILE A 42 2.32 -2.24 -11.01
C ILE A 42 3.42 -3.19 -11.49
N ALA A 43 3.33 -3.62 -12.75
CA ALA A 43 4.40 -4.32 -13.43
C ALA A 43 5.68 -3.48 -13.33
N GLU A 44 6.82 -4.15 -13.13
CA GLU A 44 8.14 -3.60 -12.82
C GLU A 44 8.54 -2.41 -13.70
N ALA A 45 8.04 -1.22 -13.38
CA ALA A 45 8.74 0.01 -13.69
C ALA A 45 9.89 0.09 -12.70
N GLU A 46 11.11 0.18 -13.25
CA GLU A 46 12.40 0.37 -12.57
C GLU A 46 12.28 0.99 -11.17
N PRO A 47 12.96 0.44 -10.15
CA PRO A 47 12.86 0.94 -8.79
C PRO A 47 13.44 2.35 -8.69
N SER A 48 12.58 3.36 -8.81
CA SER A 48 12.83 4.64 -8.17
C SER A 48 12.68 4.41 -6.67
N ASP A 49 13.79 4.36 -5.95
CA ASP A 49 13.88 4.27 -4.48
C ASP A 49 13.35 5.55 -3.78
N THR A 50 12.46 6.30 -4.43
CA THR A 50 12.12 7.68 -4.07
C THR A 50 10.63 7.85 -3.83
N ALA A 51 10.29 8.80 -2.95
CA ALA A 51 8.91 9.19 -2.64
C ALA A 51 8.09 9.51 -3.91
N ASP A 52 8.74 9.88 -5.02
CA ASP A 52 8.12 10.17 -6.31
C ASP A 52 7.28 9.02 -6.87
N SER A 53 7.65 7.76 -6.63
CA SER A 53 6.81 6.63 -7.07
C SER A 53 5.52 6.51 -6.26
N ILE A 54 5.55 6.87 -4.98
CA ILE A 54 4.35 6.90 -4.12
C ILE A 54 3.48 8.11 -4.48
N VAL A 55 4.10 9.27 -4.73
CA VAL A 55 3.40 10.49 -5.17
C VAL A 55 2.73 10.28 -6.53
N GLY A 56 3.42 9.62 -7.47
CA GLY A 56 2.86 9.28 -8.78
C GLY A 56 1.62 8.40 -8.69
N LEU A 57 1.58 7.48 -7.72
CA LEU A 57 0.38 6.67 -7.47
C LEU A 57 -0.79 7.48 -6.90
N GLY A 58 -0.50 8.47 -6.05
CA GLY A 58 -1.51 9.43 -5.60
C GLY A 58 -2.08 10.25 -6.76
N LEU A 59 -1.25 10.65 -7.72
CA LEU A 59 -1.66 11.43 -8.88
C LEU A 59 -2.47 10.63 -9.91
N LEU A 60 -2.20 9.32 -10.02
CA LEU A 60 -2.93 8.41 -10.92
C LEU A 60 -4.20 7.82 -10.29
N SER A 61 -4.43 8.08 -9.00
CA SER A 61 -5.61 7.61 -8.28
C SER A 61 -6.84 8.43 -8.68
N ASP A 62 -7.91 7.75 -9.09
CA ASP A 62 -9.27 8.29 -9.21
C ASP A 62 -9.94 8.56 -7.86
N TYR A 63 -9.29 8.17 -6.76
CA TYR A 63 -9.77 8.39 -5.40
C TYR A 63 -9.15 9.66 -4.82
N LEU A 64 -10.03 10.63 -4.51
CA LEU A 64 -9.70 11.86 -3.80
C LEU A 64 -9.69 11.60 -2.30
N TRP A 65 -8.55 11.87 -1.66
CA TRP A 65 -8.45 11.79 -0.21
C TRP A 65 -9.01 13.06 0.43
N GLU A 66 -10.07 12.94 1.24
CA GLU A 66 -10.73 14.06 1.92
C GLU A 66 -10.19 14.31 3.34
N GLY A 67 -9.09 13.65 3.70
CA GLY A 67 -8.46 13.74 5.03
C GLY A 67 -8.90 12.67 6.02
N GLU A 68 -9.66 11.66 5.58
CA GLU A 68 -10.02 10.49 6.38
C GLU A 68 -8.81 9.61 6.75
N ASP A 69 -8.93 8.71 7.74
CA ASP A 69 -7.85 7.78 8.05
C ASP A 69 -7.61 6.78 6.89
N LEU A 70 -6.37 6.27 6.75
CA LEU A 70 -6.00 5.33 5.69
C LEU A 70 -6.86 4.06 5.71
N VAL A 71 -7.20 3.55 6.90
CA VAL A 71 -8.06 2.36 7.04
C VAL A 71 -9.46 2.65 6.51
N GLU A 72 -9.98 3.84 6.80
CA GLU A 72 -11.30 4.29 6.34
C GLU A 72 -11.32 4.52 4.82
N ALA A 73 -10.25 5.13 4.27
CA ALA A 73 -10.09 5.31 2.83
C ALA A 73 -10.07 3.96 2.08
N LEU A 74 -9.31 2.99 2.59
CA LEU A 74 -9.25 1.64 2.00
C LEU A 74 -10.59 0.90 2.11
N ARG A 75 -11.30 1.05 3.22
CA ARG A 75 -12.64 0.45 3.41
C ARG A 75 -13.63 1.01 2.38
N ARG A 76 -13.68 2.34 2.19
CA ARG A 76 -14.55 2.99 1.21
C ARG A 76 -14.24 2.52 -0.22
N ARG A 77 -12.96 2.49 -0.59
CA ARG A 77 -12.55 2.01 -1.92
C ARG A 77 -12.88 0.54 -2.14
N SER A 78 -12.72 -0.33 -1.12
CA SER A 78 -13.11 -1.73 -1.24
C SER A 78 -14.62 -1.89 -1.49
N LEU A 79 -15.45 -1.03 -0.89
CA LEU A 79 -16.90 -1.04 -1.09
C LEU A 79 -17.27 -0.55 -2.50
N ASP A 80 -16.61 0.52 -2.99
CA ASP A 80 -16.82 1.05 -4.35
C ASP A 80 -16.42 0.05 -5.44
N VAL A 81 -15.31 -0.68 -5.23
CA VAL A 81 -14.85 -1.74 -6.14
C VAL A 81 -15.80 -2.93 -6.19
N SER A 82 -16.49 -3.25 -5.09
CA SER A 82 -17.52 -4.30 -5.07
C SER A 82 -18.79 -3.91 -5.82
N ASP A 83 -19.16 -2.62 -5.82
CA ASP A 83 -20.33 -2.11 -6.54
C ASP A 83 -20.10 -2.10 -8.07
N ARG A 84 -18.89 -1.69 -8.51
CA ARG A 84 -18.52 -1.73 -9.94
C ARG A 84 -18.54 -3.14 -10.52
N ARG A 85 -18.10 -4.15 -9.75
CA ARG A 85 -18.11 -5.56 -10.19
C ARG A 85 -19.51 -6.19 -10.29
N GLN A 86 -20.53 -5.60 -9.69
CA GLN A 86 -21.92 -6.06 -9.83
C GLN A 86 -22.66 -5.40 -11.00
N ARG A 87 -22.09 -4.33 -11.58
CA ARG A 87 -22.71 -3.54 -12.65
C ARG A 87 -22.22 -3.87 -14.06
N ASP A 88 -21.18 -4.69 -14.21
CA ASP A 88 -20.80 -5.28 -15.49
C ASP A 88 -21.49 -6.65 -15.65
N PRO A 89 -22.46 -6.80 -16.58
CA PRO A 89 -23.08 -8.08 -16.91
C PRO A 89 -22.19 -9.03 -17.71
#